data_AF-M4CCG5-F1
#
_entry.id   AF-M4CCG5-F1
#
_cell.length_a   1.000
_cell.length_b   1.000
_cell.length_c   1.000
_cell.angle_alpha   90.00
_cell.angle_beta   90.00
_cell.angle_gamma   90.00
#
_symmetry.space_group_name_H-M   'P 1'
#
loop_
_entity.id
_entity.type
_entity.pdbx_description
1 polymer ?
#
loop_
_entity_poly.entity_id
_entity_poly.type
_entity_poly.pdbx_seq_one_letter_code
_entity_poly.pdbx_strand_id
1 'polypeptide(L)'
;MQNDEVIWQAIRHNHCSYMAKIETGIFCRNPYNVTGICNRSSCPLANSRYATIRDHDGFFYLYMKTIERAHMPKNLWERIKLPRNYEKALELIDKHLLYWPKLLQHKVKQRLTKMTQIRIRTRKLNLKTREKVMTMARRDIKREPRREEKALKAAQLEKSIETELLERLMKGVYPKILDYPELVQKEVEVEEEEEEEEEEEPEIEYVEGYDELLEEVEEDIEDFYGGFQSKESHLDNDDDYDFEDDEDGEEQVVIHKKGRALKKFDGNGKSKKKSKVVVEVEQDDGDTRQILKSLKL
;
A
#
# COMPACT_ATOMS: atom_id res chain seq x y z
N MET A 1 5.70 46.97 7.10
CA MET A 1 6.60 46.21 7.99
C MET A 1 6.06 44.79 8.12
N GLN A 2 6.90 43.79 7.95
CA GLN A 2 6.50 42.39 8.08
C GLN A 2 6.52 42.01 9.56
N ASN A 3 5.35 41.74 10.14
CA ASN A 3 5.20 41.44 11.56
C ASN A 3 4.94 39.94 11.76
N ASP A 4 5.94 39.25 12.31
CA ASP A 4 5.91 37.81 12.54
C ASP A 4 4.72 37.36 13.43
N GLU A 5 4.29 38.20 14.37
CA GLU A 5 3.16 37.91 15.27
C GLU A 5 1.81 37.88 14.54
N VAL A 6 1.56 38.86 13.68
CA VAL A 6 0.31 38.96 12.91
C VAL A 6 0.22 37.80 11.92
N ILE A 7 1.35 37.47 11.28
CA ILE A 7 1.44 36.32 10.36
C ILE A 7 1.15 35.02 11.13
N TRP A 8 1.71 34.85 12.32
CA TRP A 8 1.43 33.68 13.14
C TRP A 8 -0.05 33.57 13.54
N GLN A 9 -0.67 34.67 14.00
CA GLN A 9 -2.08 34.69 14.36
C GLN A 9 -2.96 34.36 13.14
N ALA A 10 -2.67 34.94 11.98
CA ALA A 10 -3.38 34.64 10.74
C ALA A 10 -3.25 33.15 10.35
N ILE A 11 -2.05 32.58 10.40
CA ILE A 11 -1.81 31.17 10.04
C ILE A 11 -2.45 30.20 11.05
N ARG A 12 -2.49 30.57 12.34
CA ARG A 12 -3.02 29.69 13.41
C ARG A 12 -4.55 29.69 13.44
N HIS A 13 -5.18 30.85 13.28
CA HIS A 13 -6.64 31.00 13.38
C HIS A 13 -7.34 30.78 12.03
N ASN A 14 -6.70 31.14 10.91
CA ASN A 14 -7.23 30.86 9.58
C ASN A 14 -6.68 29.52 9.05
N HIS A 15 -6.77 29.33 7.73
CA HIS A 15 -6.29 28.13 7.07
C HIS A 15 -4.78 28.18 6.80
N CYS A 16 -4.06 27.15 7.25
CA CYS A 16 -2.67 26.89 6.90
C CYS A 16 -2.57 25.61 6.06
N SER A 17 -2.11 25.74 4.82
CA SER A 17 -1.99 24.60 3.88
C SER A 17 -1.01 23.51 4.36
N TYR A 18 -0.01 23.89 5.14
CA TYR A 18 1.00 22.96 5.66
C TYR A 18 0.63 22.34 7.00
N MET A 19 -0.44 22.79 7.67
CA MET A 19 -0.83 22.29 8.98
C MET A 19 -1.59 20.97 8.85
N ALA A 20 -1.13 19.94 9.55
CA ALA A 20 -1.80 18.65 9.68
C ALA A 20 -2.18 18.43 11.14
N LYS A 21 -3.48 18.32 11.43
CA LYS A 21 -3.99 17.98 12.75
C LYS A 21 -4.13 16.47 12.82
N ILE A 22 -3.46 15.86 13.79
CA ILE A 22 -3.52 14.43 14.13
C ILE A 22 -3.95 14.34 15.60
N GLU A 23 -4.48 13.20 16.04
CA GLU A 23 -4.88 12.96 17.43
C GLU A 23 -3.76 13.28 18.43
N THR A 24 -2.50 12.97 18.08
CA THR A 24 -1.33 13.21 18.93
C THR A 24 -0.87 14.68 18.96
N GLY A 25 -1.35 15.54 18.06
CA GLY A 25 -0.99 16.94 18.04
C GLY A 25 -0.96 17.59 16.64
N ILE A 26 -0.43 18.81 16.60
CA ILE A 26 -0.42 19.65 15.39
C ILE A 26 0.96 19.62 14.73
N PHE A 27 1.02 19.05 13.53
CA PHE A 27 2.24 18.92 12.74
C PHE A 27 2.25 19.86 11.53
N CYS A 28 3.43 20.05 10.96
CA CYS A 28 3.67 20.89 9.81
C CYS A 28 4.36 20.09 8.71
N ARG A 29 3.75 20.03 7.52
CA ARG A 29 4.29 19.39 6.31
C ARG A 29 5.32 20.24 5.57
N ASN A 30 5.61 21.46 6.04
CA ASN A 30 6.51 22.36 5.35
C ASN A 30 7.94 21.76 5.32
N PRO A 31 8.55 21.63 4.14
CA PRO A 31 9.90 21.10 3.98
C PRO A 31 11.00 21.86 4.74
N TYR A 32 10.77 23.15 5.00
CA TYR A 32 11.67 24.04 5.71
C TYR A 32 11.36 24.17 7.20
N ASN A 33 10.60 23.25 7.80
CA ASN A 33 10.45 23.21 9.26
C ASN A 33 11.56 22.34 9.87
N VAL A 34 12.23 22.83 10.93
CA VAL A 34 13.30 22.09 11.63
C VAL A 34 12.75 20.91 12.44
N THR A 35 11.65 21.13 13.16
CA THR A 35 11.10 20.17 14.14
C THR A 35 9.96 19.33 13.58
N GLY A 36 9.23 19.84 12.58
CA GLY A 36 8.02 19.20 12.04
C GLY A 36 6.75 19.48 12.84
N ILE A 37 6.85 20.20 13.97
CA ILE A 37 5.71 20.59 14.81
C ILE A 37 5.21 21.97 14.36
N CYS A 38 3.90 22.20 14.39
CA CYS A 38 3.30 23.50 14.06
C CYS A 38 3.18 24.39 15.31
N ASN A 39 4.29 25.02 15.71
CA ASN A 39 4.35 25.99 16.81
C ASN A 39 4.82 27.36 16.32
N ARG A 40 4.59 28.41 17.11
CA ARG A 40 5.02 29.78 16.82
C ARG A 40 6.52 29.87 16.51
N SER A 41 7.34 29.20 17.32
CA SER A 41 8.80 29.15 17.15
C SER A 41 9.27 28.21 16.03
N SER A 42 8.46 27.22 15.65
CA SER A 42 8.83 26.21 14.66
C SER A 42 8.41 26.57 13.24
N CYS A 43 7.44 27.48 13.06
CA CYS A 43 6.91 27.78 11.74
C CYS A 43 7.90 28.64 10.91
N PRO A 44 8.36 28.17 9.73
CA PRO A 44 9.28 28.93 8.89
C PRO A 44 8.58 30.06 8.10
N LEU A 45 7.25 30.03 7.98
CA LEU A 45 6.48 31.09 7.33
C LEU A 45 6.28 32.29 8.25
N ALA A 46 5.95 32.00 9.52
CA ALA A 46 5.72 33.03 10.52
C ALA A 46 7.01 33.73 10.97
N ASN A 47 8.13 33.03 11.02
CA ASN A 47 9.40 33.62 11.47
C ASN A 47 10.20 34.15 10.29
N SER A 48 10.59 35.41 10.35
CA SER A 48 11.44 36.08 9.37
C SER A 48 12.91 35.66 9.48
N ARG A 49 13.42 35.48 10.71
CA ARG A 49 14.75 34.89 10.98
C ARG A 49 14.61 33.40 11.26
N TYR A 50 15.05 32.57 10.32
CA TYR A 50 14.93 31.12 10.44
C TYR A 50 16.08 30.40 9.76
N ALA A 51 16.34 29.15 10.15
CA ALA A 51 17.38 28.34 9.54
C ALA A 51 17.04 26.86 9.61
N THR A 52 17.33 26.12 8.55
CA THR A 52 17.06 24.68 8.43
C THR A 52 18.16 23.94 7.71
N ILE A 53 18.16 22.61 7.81
CA ILE A 53 19.04 21.74 7.05
C ILE A 53 18.20 20.89 6.12
N ARG A 54 18.60 20.83 4.85
CA ARG A 54 18.06 19.89 3.87
C ARG A 54 19.18 19.16 3.15
N ASP A 55 18.85 17.95 2.72
CA ASP A 55 19.69 17.16 1.83
C ASP A 55 19.28 17.48 0.39
N HIS A 56 20.26 17.80 -0.46
CA HIS A 56 20.11 17.91 -1.90
C HIS A 56 21.23 17.10 -2.55
N ASP A 57 20.88 16.13 -3.38
CA ASP A 57 21.81 15.29 -4.15
C ASP A 57 22.92 14.65 -3.28
N GLY A 58 22.57 14.28 -2.05
CA GLY A 58 23.50 13.68 -1.09
C GLY A 58 24.51 14.67 -0.49
N PHE A 59 24.24 15.97 -0.52
CA PHE A 59 24.97 16.96 0.28
C PHE A 59 24.01 17.72 1.17
N PHE A 60 24.43 17.95 2.42
CA PHE A 60 23.67 18.77 3.34
C PHE A 60 23.91 20.25 3.04
N TYR A 61 22.83 21.01 3.00
CA TYR A 61 22.85 22.45 2.87
C TYR A 61 22.19 23.08 4.09
N LEU A 62 22.85 24.09 4.65
CA LEU A 62 22.26 25.01 5.62
C LEU A 62 21.49 26.07 4.84
N TYR A 63 20.19 26.09 5.07
CA TYR A 63 19.25 27.07 4.54
C TYR A 63 19.04 28.15 5.58
N MET A 64 19.33 29.42 5.26
CA MET A 64 19.12 30.55 6.15
C MET A 64 18.13 31.53 5.55
N LYS A 65 17.24 32.05 6.38
CA LYS A 65 16.23 33.05 6.05
C LYS A 65 16.51 34.31 6.87
N THR A 66 16.66 35.42 6.17
CA THR A 66 16.92 36.75 6.74
C THR A 66 15.75 37.70 6.45
N ILE A 67 15.60 38.72 7.29
CA ILE A 67 14.51 39.71 7.18
C ILE A 67 14.66 40.55 5.91
N GLU A 68 15.90 40.87 5.54
CA GLU A 68 16.22 41.77 4.43
C GLU A 68 15.69 41.25 3.10
N ARG A 69 15.68 39.93 2.90
CA ARG A 69 15.25 39.28 1.65
C ARG A 69 13.77 38.93 1.60
N ALA A 70 13.00 39.28 2.62
CA ALA A 70 11.58 38.89 2.70
C ALA A 70 10.74 39.44 1.54
N HIS A 71 11.14 40.57 0.96
CA HIS A 71 10.49 41.17 -0.21
C HIS A 71 10.75 40.41 -1.53
N MET A 72 11.78 39.56 -1.60
CA MET A 72 12.12 38.77 -2.77
C MET A 72 11.96 37.27 -2.50
N PRO A 73 10.77 36.68 -2.74
CA PRO A 73 10.50 35.28 -2.39
C PRO A 73 11.41 34.28 -3.13
N LYS A 74 11.85 34.61 -4.35
CA LYS A 74 12.80 33.78 -5.14
C LYS A 74 14.15 33.61 -4.43
N ASN A 75 14.61 34.65 -3.73
CA ASN A 75 15.92 34.70 -3.07
C ASN A 75 15.79 34.69 -1.54
N LEU A 76 14.63 34.26 -1.02
CA LEU A 76 14.32 34.27 0.41
C LEU A 76 15.30 33.42 1.24
N TRP A 77 15.79 32.33 0.64
CA TRP A 77 16.66 31.38 1.30
C TRP A 77 18.08 31.42 0.75
N GLU A 78 19.03 31.71 1.63
CA GLU A 78 20.45 31.48 1.40
C GLU A 78 20.79 30.02 1.60
N ARG A 79 21.67 29.46 0.77
CA ARG A 79 22.10 28.06 0.85
C ARG A 79 23.60 28.00 1.03
N ILE A 80 24.06 27.34 2.09
CA ILE A 80 25.48 27.09 2.35
C ILE A 80 25.72 25.59 2.36
N LYS A 81 26.70 25.13 1.58
CA LYS A 81 27.06 23.72 1.52
C LYS A 81 27.82 23.31 2.79
N LEU A 82 27.33 22.29 3.49
CA LEU A 82 28.00 21.72 4.66
C LEU A 82 29.03 20.66 4.25
N PRO A 83 30.19 20.60 4.93
CA PRO A 83 31.18 19.56 4.68
C PRO A 83 30.66 18.18 5.11
N ARG A 84 31.27 17.11 4.57
CA ARG A 84 30.93 15.73 4.93
C ARG A 84 31.35 15.37 6.36
N ASN A 85 32.40 16.01 6.89
CA ASN A 85 32.82 15.82 8.27
C ASN A 85 31.81 16.53 9.20
N TYR A 86 31.27 15.77 10.14
CA TYR A 86 30.25 16.21 11.08
C TYR A 86 30.73 17.33 12.00
N GLU A 87 31.95 17.24 12.53
CA GLU A 87 32.51 18.24 13.45
C GLU A 87 32.70 19.60 12.74
N LYS A 88 33.30 19.56 11.55
CA LYS A 88 33.46 20.76 10.70
C LYS A 88 32.11 21.36 10.30
N ALA A 89 31.08 20.53 10.11
CA ALA A 89 29.74 21.01 9.81
C ALA A 89 29.09 21.70 11.03
N LEU A 90 29.31 21.18 12.24
CA LEU A 90 28.85 21.84 13.47
C LEU A 90 29.52 23.20 13.69
N GLU A 91 30.84 23.28 13.52
CA GLU A 91 31.56 24.55 13.63
C GLU A 91 31.07 25.59 12.61
N LEU A 92 30.77 25.15 11.38
CA LEU A 92 30.25 26.02 10.33
C LEU A 92 28.85 26.53 10.69
N ILE A 93 27.98 25.66 11.20
CA ILE A 93 26.66 26.03 11.71
C ILE A 93 26.79 27.06 12.83
N ASP A 94 27.71 26.87 13.78
CA ASP A 94 27.92 27.79 14.90
C ASP A 94 28.42 29.16 14.44
N LYS A 95 29.33 29.21 13.46
CA LYS A 95 29.83 30.47 12.88
C LYS A 95 28.71 31.25 12.19
N HIS A 96 27.91 30.59 11.37
CA HIS A 96 26.85 31.27 10.60
C HIS A 96 25.64 31.63 11.45
N LEU A 97 25.33 30.86 12.51
CA LEU A 97 24.15 31.09 13.34
C LEU A 97 24.42 31.84 14.64
N LEU A 98 25.58 32.49 14.80
CA LEU A 98 26.00 33.15 16.05
C LEU A 98 24.94 34.09 16.65
N TYR A 99 24.27 34.87 15.79
CA TYR A 99 23.27 35.88 16.19
C TYR A 99 21.82 35.37 16.17
N TRP A 100 21.59 34.08 15.98
CA TRP A 100 20.26 33.47 15.99
C TRP A 100 19.86 32.99 17.39
N PRO A 101 18.57 32.75 17.64
CA PRO A 101 18.12 32.20 18.90
C PRO A 101 18.77 30.84 19.20
N LYS A 102 19.27 30.65 20.43
CA LYS A 102 19.92 29.40 20.88
C LYS A 102 19.06 28.16 20.68
N LEU A 103 17.74 28.28 20.89
CA LEU A 103 16.79 27.19 20.64
C LEU A 103 16.83 26.73 19.19
N LEU A 104 16.86 27.67 18.23
CA LEU A 104 16.92 27.36 16.81
C LEU A 104 18.26 26.71 16.46
N GLN A 105 19.38 27.25 16.95
CA GLN A 105 20.71 26.66 16.77
C GLN A 105 20.74 25.19 17.24
N HIS A 106 20.24 24.93 18.45
CA HIS A 106 20.18 23.59 19.00
C HIS A 106 19.30 22.66 18.17
N LYS A 107 18.11 23.10 17.75
CA LYS A 107 17.23 22.30 16.89
C LYS A 107 17.83 22.03 15.51
N VAL A 108 18.56 22.99 14.94
CA VAL A 108 19.29 22.81 13.67
C VAL A 108 20.40 21.77 13.83
N LYS A 109 21.18 21.82 14.93
CA LYS A 109 22.17 20.78 15.25
C LYS A 109 21.53 19.40 15.44
N GLN A 110 20.41 19.32 16.17
CA GLN A 110 19.64 18.08 16.33
C GLN A 110 19.10 17.55 15.00
N ARG A 111 18.73 18.43 14.07
CA ARG A 111 18.31 18.04 12.74
C ARG A 111 19.49 17.51 11.92
N LEU A 112 20.66 18.14 12.01
CA LEU A 112 21.88 17.63 11.36
C LEU A 112 22.19 16.21 11.81
N THR A 113 22.18 15.95 13.13
CA THR A 113 22.44 14.61 13.68
C THR A 113 21.42 13.59 13.19
N LYS A 114 20.13 13.95 13.20
CA LYS A 114 19.09 13.03 12.72
C LYS A 114 19.25 12.74 11.23
N MET A 115 19.55 13.74 10.42
CA MET A 115 19.77 13.58 8.98
C MET A 115 21.01 12.74 8.66
N THR A 116 22.12 12.95 9.37
CA THR A 116 23.33 12.13 9.21
C THR A 116 23.08 10.68 9.63
N GLN A 117 22.37 10.45 10.74
CA GLN A 117 21.96 9.12 11.18
C GLN A 117 21.05 8.42 10.17
N ILE A 118 20.05 9.13 9.63
CA ILE A 118 19.17 8.59 8.56
C ILE A 118 20.02 8.18 7.36
N ARG A 119 20.96 9.03 6.92
CA ARG A 119 21.84 8.71 5.80
C ARG A 119 22.71 7.47 6.03
N ILE A 120 23.26 7.32 7.23
CA ILE A 120 24.01 6.12 7.62
C ILE A 120 23.09 4.89 7.59
N ARG A 121 21.87 5.01 8.12
CA ARG A 121 20.88 3.94 8.11
C ARG A 121 20.48 3.54 6.69
N THR A 122 20.21 4.49 5.80
CA THR A 122 19.88 4.21 4.39
C THR A 122 21.01 3.47 3.70
N ARG A 123 22.28 3.88 3.91
CA ARG A 123 23.43 3.14 3.38
C ARG A 123 23.49 1.71 3.91
N LYS A 124 23.31 1.51 5.21
CA LYS A 124 23.26 0.18 5.82
C LYS A 124 22.10 -0.66 5.31
N LEU A 125 20.94 -0.05 5.02
CA LEU A 125 19.80 -0.76 4.46
C LEU A 125 20.02 -1.13 2.99
N ASN A 126 20.63 -0.26 2.19
CA ASN A 126 20.93 -0.55 0.80
C ASN A 126 22.01 -1.64 0.63
N LEU A 127 22.90 -1.80 1.62
CA LEU A 127 23.87 -2.89 1.65
C LEU A 127 23.26 -4.24 2.05
N LYS A 128 22.08 -4.25 2.66
CA LYS A 128 21.39 -5.49 3.05
C LYS A 128 20.54 -5.97 1.87
N THR A 129 20.83 -7.16 1.35
CA THR A 129 19.95 -7.85 0.41
C THR A 129 18.69 -8.25 1.15
N ARG A 130 17.56 -7.63 0.79
CA ARG A 130 16.23 -8.01 1.28
C ARG A 130 15.43 -8.51 0.10
N GLU A 131 14.64 -9.54 0.32
CA GLU A 131 13.65 -9.97 -0.64
C GLU A 131 12.68 -8.82 -0.88
N LYS A 132 12.48 -8.48 -2.16
CA LYS A 132 11.54 -7.44 -2.56
C LYS A 132 10.15 -8.05 -2.42
N VAL A 133 9.38 -7.61 -1.42
CA VAL A 133 7.97 -7.96 -1.31
C VAL A 133 7.26 -7.36 -2.52
N MET A 134 6.94 -8.21 -3.49
CA MET A 134 6.16 -7.82 -4.66
C MET A 134 4.69 -8.09 -4.33
N THR A 135 3.86 -7.05 -4.45
CA THR A 135 2.42 -7.19 -4.26
C THR A 135 1.79 -7.66 -5.57
N MET A 136 1.11 -8.80 -5.54
CA MET A 136 0.30 -9.26 -6.67
C MET A 136 -1.03 -8.51 -6.71
N ALA A 137 -1.59 -8.27 -7.90
CA ALA A 137 -2.88 -7.61 -8.00
C ALA A 137 -3.99 -8.51 -7.44
N ARG A 138 -4.96 -7.92 -6.74
CA ARG A 138 -6.05 -8.69 -6.08
C ARG A 138 -6.86 -9.55 -7.06
N ARG A 139 -6.93 -9.15 -8.34
CA ARG A 139 -7.60 -9.92 -9.38
C ARG A 139 -6.86 -11.21 -9.70
N ASP A 140 -5.55 -11.15 -9.80
CA ASP A 140 -4.70 -12.32 -10.11
C ASP A 140 -4.73 -13.31 -8.96
N ILE A 141 -4.62 -12.81 -7.72
CA ILE A 141 -4.75 -13.63 -6.48
C ILE A 141 -6.08 -14.41 -6.45
N LYS A 142 -7.16 -13.88 -7.02
CA LYS A 142 -8.45 -14.57 -7.10
C LYS A 142 -8.62 -15.44 -8.34
N ARG A 143 -7.88 -15.15 -9.41
CA ARG A 143 -8.00 -15.81 -10.72
C ARG A 143 -7.12 -17.04 -10.81
N GLU A 144 -5.90 -16.97 -10.29
CA GLU A 144 -4.93 -18.07 -10.25
C GLU A 144 -5.51 -19.32 -9.57
N PRO A 145 -6.09 -19.29 -8.36
CA PRO A 145 -6.63 -20.50 -7.73
C PRO A 145 -7.77 -21.12 -8.53
N ARG A 146 -8.65 -20.29 -9.12
CA ARG A 146 -9.74 -20.79 -9.99
C ARG A 146 -9.22 -21.44 -11.28
N ARG A 147 -8.10 -20.94 -11.81
CA ARG A 147 -7.46 -21.53 -12.99
C ARG A 147 -6.73 -22.81 -12.62
N GLU A 148 -6.08 -22.84 -11.47
CA GLU A 148 -5.43 -24.03 -10.91
C GLU A 148 -6.44 -25.15 -10.67
N GLU A 149 -7.58 -24.85 -10.03
CA GLU A 149 -8.67 -25.82 -9.82
C GLU A 149 -9.20 -26.38 -11.14
N LYS A 150 -9.39 -25.52 -12.16
CA LYS A 150 -9.84 -25.95 -13.49
C LYS A 150 -8.78 -26.79 -14.19
N ALA A 151 -7.51 -26.41 -14.10
CA ALA A 151 -6.40 -27.14 -14.68
C ALA A 151 -6.20 -28.52 -14.01
N LEU A 152 -6.33 -28.61 -12.69
CA LEU A 152 -6.27 -29.87 -11.94
C LEU A 152 -7.37 -30.83 -12.42
N LYS A 153 -8.61 -30.34 -12.51
CA LYS A 153 -9.74 -31.14 -13.01
C LYS A 153 -9.55 -31.60 -14.46
N ALA A 154 -9.02 -30.74 -15.32
CA ALA A 154 -8.79 -31.06 -16.73
C ALA A 154 -7.62 -32.03 -16.95
N ALA A 155 -6.57 -31.96 -16.12
CA ALA A 155 -5.36 -32.75 -16.30
C ALA A 155 -5.50 -34.22 -15.89
N GLN A 156 -6.55 -34.61 -15.15
CA GLN A 156 -6.84 -35.98 -14.68
C GLN A 156 -5.57 -36.81 -14.38
N LEU A 157 -4.73 -36.27 -13.50
CA LEU A 157 -3.35 -36.76 -13.33
C LEU A 157 -3.29 -38.24 -12.94
N GLU A 158 -4.27 -38.75 -12.20
CA GLU A 158 -4.35 -40.15 -11.76
C GLU A 158 -4.35 -41.12 -12.95
N LYS A 159 -5.27 -40.92 -13.92
CA LYS A 159 -5.35 -41.74 -15.13
C LYS A 159 -4.08 -41.66 -15.98
N SER A 160 -3.51 -40.45 -16.12
CA SER A 160 -2.25 -40.28 -16.86
C SER A 160 -1.05 -40.98 -16.19
N ILE A 161 -1.09 -41.12 -14.86
CA ILE A 161 -0.05 -41.82 -14.10
C ILE A 161 -0.28 -43.34 -14.17
N GLU A 162 -1.52 -43.80 -14.10
CA GLU A 162 -1.89 -45.21 -14.23
C GLU A 162 -1.45 -45.79 -15.57
N THR A 163 -1.80 -45.10 -16.66
CA THR A 163 -1.36 -45.45 -18.02
C THR A 163 0.17 -45.49 -18.13
N GLU A 164 0.89 -44.48 -17.63
CA GLU A 164 2.36 -44.52 -17.62
C GLU A 164 2.94 -45.67 -16.79
N LEU A 165 2.34 -45.99 -15.64
CA LEU A 165 2.80 -47.08 -14.76
C LEU A 165 2.55 -48.44 -15.40
N LEU A 166 1.39 -48.65 -16.03
CA LEU A 166 1.06 -49.84 -16.79
C LEU A 166 2.03 -50.00 -17.97
N GLU A 167 2.28 -48.95 -18.74
CA GLU A 167 3.26 -48.99 -19.82
C GLU A 167 4.67 -49.35 -19.34
N ARG A 168 5.12 -48.79 -18.20
CA ARG A 168 6.43 -49.11 -17.62
C ARG A 168 6.50 -50.54 -17.09
N LEU A 169 5.39 -51.04 -16.56
CA LEU A 169 5.24 -52.43 -16.13
C LEU A 169 5.34 -53.37 -17.33
N MET A 170 4.61 -53.09 -18.41
CA MET A 170 4.66 -53.85 -19.67
C MET A 170 6.05 -53.81 -20.32
N LYS A 171 6.73 -52.65 -20.27
CA LYS A 171 8.11 -52.47 -20.74
C LYS A 171 9.15 -53.17 -19.85
N GLY A 172 8.75 -53.75 -18.71
CA GLY A 172 9.61 -54.58 -17.85
C GLY A 172 10.70 -53.78 -17.11
N VAL A 173 10.47 -52.48 -16.86
CA VAL A 173 11.44 -51.59 -16.21
C VAL A 173 11.66 -51.96 -14.74
N TYR A 174 10.67 -52.57 -14.10
CA TYR A 174 10.74 -52.99 -12.71
C TYR A 174 11.26 -54.43 -12.59
N PRO A 175 12.26 -54.70 -11.72
CA PRO A 175 12.72 -56.05 -11.45
C PRO A 175 11.56 -56.89 -10.87
N LYS A 176 11.47 -58.14 -11.35
CA LYS A 176 10.41 -59.15 -11.15
C LYS A 176 10.13 -59.46 -9.66
N ILE A 177 9.48 -58.55 -8.95
CA ILE A 177 9.24 -58.64 -7.50
C ILE A 177 7.79 -59.03 -7.18
N LEU A 178 6.86 -59.05 -8.14
CA LEU A 178 5.45 -59.40 -7.86
C LEU A 178 4.93 -60.38 -8.92
N ASP A 179 4.55 -61.59 -8.49
CA ASP A 179 3.64 -62.45 -9.25
C ASP A 179 2.26 -61.78 -9.22
N TYR A 180 1.92 -61.10 -10.30
CA TYR A 180 0.60 -60.50 -10.48
C TYR A 180 -0.39 -61.62 -10.86
N PRO A 181 -1.56 -61.74 -10.20
CA PRO A 181 -2.57 -62.69 -10.61
C PRO A 181 -3.11 -62.32 -11.99
N GLU A 182 -3.29 -63.32 -12.88
CA GLU A 182 -3.80 -63.20 -14.27
C GLU A 182 -5.13 -62.45 -14.42
N LEU A 183 -5.83 -62.17 -13.31
CA LEU A 183 -7.06 -61.40 -13.26
C LEU A 183 -6.84 -59.92 -13.62
N VAL A 184 -5.70 -59.34 -13.25
CA VAL A 184 -5.42 -57.91 -13.51
C VAL A 184 -5.14 -57.65 -14.99
N GLN A 185 -4.57 -58.63 -15.71
CA GLN A 185 -4.33 -58.49 -17.15
C GLN A 185 -5.62 -58.52 -17.97
N LYS A 186 -6.60 -59.31 -17.54
CA LYS A 186 -7.91 -59.40 -18.19
C LYS A 186 -8.80 -58.21 -17.89
N GLU A 187 -8.71 -57.64 -16.70
CA GLU A 187 -9.43 -56.41 -16.37
C GLU A 187 -8.90 -55.20 -17.18
N VAL A 188 -7.59 -55.14 -17.44
CA VAL A 188 -6.99 -54.11 -18.31
C VAL A 188 -7.35 -54.28 -19.79
N GLU A 189 -7.37 -55.52 -20.32
CA GLU A 189 -7.83 -55.77 -21.70
C GLU A 189 -9.32 -55.43 -21.89
N VAL A 190 -10.15 -55.57 -20.86
CA VAL A 190 -11.58 -55.23 -20.90
C VAL A 190 -11.81 -53.72 -20.77
N GLU A 191 -11.03 -53.01 -19.96
CA GLU A 191 -11.09 -51.54 -19.90
C GLU A 191 -10.58 -50.87 -21.20
N GLU A 192 -9.59 -51.46 -21.89
CA GLU A 192 -9.15 -50.99 -23.22
C GLU A 192 -10.22 -51.21 -24.31
N GLU A 193 -10.97 -52.33 -24.27
CA GLU A 193 -12.10 -52.57 -25.19
C GLU A 193 -13.31 -51.66 -24.90
N GLU A 194 -13.58 -51.30 -23.65
CA GLU A 194 -14.65 -50.34 -23.30
C GLU A 194 -14.29 -48.88 -23.63
N GLU A 195 -13.02 -48.46 -23.51
CA GLU A 195 -12.59 -47.12 -23.96
C GLU A 195 -12.58 -46.99 -25.50
N GLU A 196 -12.31 -48.07 -26.25
CA GLU A 196 -12.44 -48.08 -27.73
C GLU A 196 -13.92 -48.00 -28.21
N GLU A 197 -14.89 -48.48 -27.43
CA GLU A 197 -16.33 -48.31 -27.75
C GLU A 197 -16.87 -46.91 -27.41
N GLU A 198 -16.22 -46.15 -26.51
CA GLU A 198 -16.64 -44.79 -26.12
C GLU A 198 -16.03 -43.66 -26.98
N GLU A 199 -15.07 -43.98 -27.87
CA GLU A 199 -14.50 -43.06 -28.88
C GLU A 199 -15.38 -42.86 -30.13
N GLU A 200 -16.56 -43.49 -30.22
CA GLU A 200 -17.52 -43.23 -31.30
C GLU A 200 -18.18 -41.84 -31.11
N GLU A 201 -17.65 -40.84 -31.83
CA GLU A 201 -18.02 -39.43 -31.78
C GLU A 201 -19.54 -39.19 -31.62
N PRO A 202 -20.02 -38.50 -30.56
CA PRO A 202 -21.39 -38.02 -30.56
C PRO A 202 -21.51 -36.89 -31.59
N GLU A 203 -22.18 -37.20 -32.70
CA GLU A 203 -22.55 -36.26 -33.76
C GLU A 203 -23.29 -35.06 -33.14
N ILE A 204 -22.61 -33.90 -33.05
CA ILE A 204 -23.18 -32.69 -32.46
C ILE A 204 -24.16 -32.10 -33.48
N GLU A 205 -25.44 -32.44 -33.36
CA GLU A 205 -26.52 -31.71 -34.03
C GLU A 205 -26.64 -30.29 -33.46
N TYR A 206 -26.35 -29.29 -34.30
CA TYR A 206 -26.61 -27.89 -33.98
C TYR A 206 -28.12 -27.63 -33.99
N VAL A 207 -28.73 -27.57 -32.81
CA VAL A 207 -30.05 -26.96 -32.63
C VAL A 207 -29.83 -25.45 -32.48
N GLU A 208 -30.01 -24.68 -33.55
CA GLU A 208 -30.17 -23.22 -33.44
C GLU A 208 -31.44 -22.92 -32.62
N GLY A 209 -31.29 -22.45 -31.38
CA GLY A 209 -32.47 -22.05 -30.60
C GLY A 209 -32.32 -21.74 -29.11
N TYR A 210 -31.13 -21.40 -28.59
CA TYR A 210 -30.99 -20.98 -27.18
C TYR A 210 -30.17 -19.70 -26.95
N ASP A 211 -29.93 -18.91 -28.01
CA ASP A 211 -29.31 -17.59 -27.85
C ASP A 211 -30.34 -16.52 -27.43
N GLU A 212 -31.64 -16.79 -27.58
CA GLU A 212 -32.72 -15.84 -27.24
C GLU A 212 -33.25 -16.02 -25.79
N LEU A 213 -32.97 -17.17 -25.14
CA LEU A 213 -33.44 -17.46 -23.78
C LEU A 213 -32.45 -17.05 -22.67
N LEU A 214 -31.20 -16.72 -23.05
CA LEU A 214 -30.16 -16.28 -22.13
C LEU A 214 -30.24 -14.77 -21.85
N GLU A 215 -30.67 -13.96 -22.83
CA GLU A 215 -30.93 -12.53 -22.61
C GLU A 215 -32.19 -12.29 -21.73
N GLU A 216 -33.24 -13.11 -21.86
CA GLU A 216 -34.49 -12.92 -21.10
C GLU A 216 -34.36 -13.36 -19.63
N VAL A 217 -33.44 -14.28 -19.29
CA VAL A 217 -33.22 -14.74 -17.91
C VAL A 217 -32.27 -13.81 -17.12
N GLU A 218 -31.42 -13.03 -17.79
CA GLU A 218 -30.57 -12.04 -17.12
C GLU A 218 -31.34 -10.80 -16.64
N GLU A 219 -32.43 -10.41 -17.31
CA GLU A 219 -33.26 -9.26 -16.88
C GLU A 219 -34.13 -9.55 -15.64
N ASP A 220 -34.58 -10.80 -15.44
CA ASP A 220 -35.52 -11.15 -14.35
C ASP A 220 -34.82 -11.50 -13.00
N ILE A 221 -33.48 -11.67 -12.99
CA ILE A 221 -32.71 -11.97 -11.77
C ILE A 221 -32.27 -10.69 -11.03
N GLU A 222 -32.16 -9.55 -11.73
CA GLU A 222 -31.78 -8.27 -11.08
C GLU A 222 -32.90 -7.63 -10.26
N ASP A 223 -34.17 -7.92 -10.54
CA ASP A 223 -35.31 -7.34 -9.81
C ASP A 223 -35.66 -8.09 -8.51
N PHE A 224 -35.23 -9.35 -8.35
CA PHE A 224 -35.47 -10.13 -7.13
C PHE A 224 -34.56 -9.76 -5.95
N TYR A 225 -33.36 -9.20 -6.21
CA TYR A 225 -32.38 -8.86 -5.16
C TYR A 225 -32.49 -7.42 -4.62
N GLY A 226 -33.38 -6.60 -5.18
CA GLY A 226 -33.54 -5.18 -4.81
C GLY A 226 -34.55 -4.86 -3.68
N GLY A 227 -35.30 -5.86 -3.18
CA GLY A 227 -36.59 -5.59 -2.52
C GLY A 227 -36.76 -5.91 -1.02
N PHE A 228 -35.80 -6.50 -0.30
CA PHE A 228 -36.05 -6.92 1.09
C PHE A 228 -35.46 -5.97 2.15
N GLN A 229 -36.21 -4.92 2.48
CA GLN A 229 -36.14 -4.26 3.79
C GLN A 229 -37.24 -4.84 4.71
N SER A 230 -36.87 -5.53 5.78
CA SER A 230 -37.51 -5.48 7.12
C SER A 230 -36.78 -6.49 8.03
N LYS A 231 -36.13 -6.06 9.12
CA LYS A 231 -36.63 -5.61 10.44
C LYS A 231 -36.88 -6.80 11.39
N GLU A 232 -36.09 -6.81 12.48
CA GLU A 232 -36.27 -7.53 13.77
C GLU A 232 -36.17 -9.07 13.73
N SER A 233 -35.58 -9.80 14.68
CA SER A 233 -35.29 -9.60 16.12
C SER A 233 -34.40 -10.73 16.69
N HIS A 234 -33.59 -10.40 17.71
CA HIS A 234 -33.39 -11.12 19.01
C HIS A 234 -32.99 -12.62 19.02
N LEU A 235 -31.77 -12.96 19.47
CA LEU A 235 -31.47 -13.48 20.83
C LEU A 235 -29.98 -13.81 21.06
N ASP A 236 -29.60 -13.67 22.34
CA ASP A 236 -28.30 -13.68 23.01
C ASP A 236 -27.45 -14.96 22.90
N ASN A 237 -26.12 -14.82 23.03
CA ASN A 237 -25.42 -15.44 24.16
C ASN A 237 -24.06 -14.77 24.45
N ASP A 238 -23.83 -14.56 25.73
CA ASP A 238 -22.65 -14.00 26.39
C ASP A 238 -21.38 -14.83 26.15
N ASP A 239 -20.21 -14.18 26.18
CA ASP A 239 -19.07 -14.69 26.94
C ASP A 239 -18.09 -13.55 27.30
N ASP A 240 -17.94 -13.43 28.60
CA ASP A 240 -17.15 -12.53 29.43
C ASP A 240 -15.67 -12.96 29.45
N TYR A 241 -14.75 -12.04 29.20
CA TYR A 241 -13.35 -12.16 29.65
C TYR A 241 -12.78 -10.80 30.02
N ASP A 242 -12.84 -10.57 31.31
CA ASP A 242 -12.19 -9.56 32.14
C ASP A 242 -10.66 -9.66 32.12
N PHE A 243 -10.00 -8.49 32.11
CA PHE A 243 -8.63 -8.33 32.62
C PHE A 243 -8.47 -6.91 33.16
N GLU A 244 -8.67 -6.78 34.47
CA GLU A 244 -8.18 -5.69 35.32
C GLU A 244 -6.63 -5.76 35.44
N ASP A 245 -5.96 -4.61 35.31
CA ASP A 245 -4.97 -4.15 36.30
C ASP A 245 -4.72 -2.63 36.17
N ASP A 246 -4.54 -2.01 37.34
CA ASP A 246 -4.53 -0.60 37.77
C ASP A 246 -3.35 0.25 37.20
N GLU A 247 -3.16 1.57 37.37
CA GLU A 247 -3.61 2.58 38.34
C GLU A 247 -3.32 4.02 37.79
N ASP A 248 -3.92 5.02 38.43
CA ASP A 248 -3.58 6.45 38.56
C ASP A 248 -4.13 7.54 37.60
N GLY A 249 -5.13 8.29 38.11
CA GLY A 249 -4.88 9.68 38.51
C GLY A 249 -5.63 10.84 37.82
N GLU A 250 -6.82 11.16 38.34
CA GLU A 250 -7.37 12.53 38.56
C GLU A 250 -7.89 13.41 37.38
N GLU A 251 -9.21 13.65 37.38
CA GLU A 251 -9.89 14.93 37.72
C GLU A 251 -11.13 15.21 36.83
N GLN A 252 -12.29 15.31 37.49
CA GLN A 252 -13.61 15.51 36.91
C GLN A 252 -13.83 16.95 36.42
N VAL A 253 -14.43 17.12 35.23
CA VAL A 253 -15.22 18.32 34.91
C VAL A 253 -16.51 17.93 34.17
N VAL A 254 -17.63 18.00 34.89
CA VAL A 254 -18.99 17.83 34.39
C VAL A 254 -19.42 19.08 33.62
N ILE A 255 -19.87 18.94 32.37
CA ILE A 255 -20.58 20.01 31.64
C ILE A 255 -21.93 19.47 31.13
N HIS A 256 -23.00 19.97 31.74
CA HIS A 256 -24.38 19.82 31.28
C HIS A 256 -24.56 20.37 29.86
N LYS A 257 -25.21 19.60 28.97
CA LYS A 257 -25.85 20.15 27.75
C LYS A 257 -27.36 19.99 27.81
N LYS A 258 -28.03 21.12 28.04
CA LYS A 258 -29.45 21.33 27.76
C LYS A 258 -29.71 21.22 26.25
N GLY A 259 -30.84 20.61 25.93
CA GLY A 259 -31.30 20.35 24.57
C GLY A 259 -31.62 21.60 23.75
N ARG A 260 -31.64 21.39 22.44
CA ARG A 260 -32.30 22.28 21.49
C ARG A 260 -32.76 21.46 20.28
N ALA A 261 -34.07 21.37 20.13
CA ALA A 261 -34.76 20.79 18.98
C ALA A 261 -34.61 21.69 17.73
N LEU A 262 -34.41 21.10 16.56
CA LEU A 262 -34.67 21.68 15.24
C LEU A 262 -34.90 20.50 14.26
N LYS A 263 -36.15 20.16 13.95
CA LYS A 263 -36.98 20.62 12.81
C LYS A 263 -36.50 20.08 11.45
N LYS A 264 -37.31 19.15 10.92
CA LYS A 264 -37.27 18.57 9.57
C LYS A 264 -37.20 19.65 8.48
N PHE A 265 -36.40 19.39 7.45
CA PHE A 265 -36.55 19.98 6.12
C PHE A 265 -36.28 18.92 5.06
N ASP A 266 -37.30 18.64 4.27
CA ASP A 266 -37.24 17.95 2.99
C ASP A 266 -36.50 18.81 1.95
N GLY A 267 -35.70 18.17 1.09
CA GLY A 267 -34.93 18.88 0.08
C GLY A 267 -34.21 17.94 -0.89
N ASN A 268 -34.94 17.51 -1.91
CA ASN A 268 -34.47 16.83 -3.13
C ASN A 268 -33.29 17.57 -3.81
N GLY A 269 -32.22 16.86 -4.22
CA GLY A 269 -31.09 17.52 -4.89
C GLY A 269 -29.89 16.64 -5.30
N LYS A 270 -30.06 15.88 -6.39
CA LYS A 270 -29.07 15.54 -7.46
C LYS A 270 -27.66 15.08 -7.04
N SER A 271 -27.39 13.80 -7.27
CA SER A 271 -26.07 13.15 -7.19
C SER A 271 -25.06 13.75 -8.17
N LYS A 272 -23.95 14.28 -7.66
CA LYS A 272 -22.78 14.68 -8.47
C LYS A 272 -21.86 13.48 -8.71
N LYS A 273 -21.64 13.18 -10.00
CA LYS A 273 -20.70 12.19 -10.56
C LYS A 273 -19.30 12.36 -9.96
N LYS A 274 -18.70 11.26 -9.49
CA LYS A 274 -17.28 11.19 -9.12
C LYS A 274 -16.43 11.15 -10.40
N SER A 275 -15.42 12.01 -10.48
CA SER A 275 -14.42 12.07 -11.55
C SER A 275 -13.54 10.82 -11.53
N LYS A 276 -13.53 10.08 -12.64
CA LYS A 276 -12.65 8.93 -12.89
C LYS A 276 -11.24 9.46 -13.18
N VAL A 277 -10.27 9.14 -12.33
CA VAL A 277 -8.85 9.41 -12.58
C VAL A 277 -8.36 8.32 -13.54
N VAL A 278 -7.94 8.72 -14.74
CA VAL A 278 -7.26 7.86 -15.71
C VAL A 278 -5.78 7.82 -15.32
N VAL A 279 -5.27 6.63 -15.03
CA VAL A 279 -3.84 6.39 -14.88
C VAL A 279 -3.42 5.67 -16.15
N GLU A 280 -2.77 6.40 -17.05
CA GLU A 280 -2.06 5.82 -18.18
C GLU A 280 -0.79 5.16 -17.63
N VAL A 281 -0.65 3.85 -17.86
CA VAL A 281 0.59 3.12 -17.60
C VAL A 281 1.22 2.91 -18.97
N GLU A 282 2.24 3.69 -19.28
CA GLU A 282 3.13 3.40 -20.41
C GLU A 282 3.85 2.07 -20.12
N GLN A 283 3.59 1.07 -20.96
CA GLN A 283 4.38 -0.16 -21.03
C GLN A 283 5.61 0.15 -21.89
N ASP A 284 6.76 0.33 -21.24
CA ASP A 284 8.06 0.27 -21.93
C ASP A 284 8.33 -1.19 -22.32
N ASP A 285 7.90 -1.57 -23.51
CA ASP A 285 8.40 -2.75 -24.22
C ASP A 285 9.82 -2.42 -24.73
N GLY A 286 10.84 -3.00 -24.08
CA GLY A 286 12.23 -2.79 -24.45
C GLY A 286 13.18 -3.86 -23.91
N ASP A 287 13.62 -4.73 -24.81
CA ASP A 287 14.84 -5.54 -24.78
C ASP A 287 14.89 -6.83 -23.93
N THR A 288 14.29 -7.87 -24.51
CA THR A 288 14.87 -9.22 -24.53
C THR A 288 16.22 -9.18 -25.25
N ARG A 289 17.32 -9.09 -24.51
CA ARG A 289 18.66 -9.45 -25.02
C ARG A 289 19.17 -10.72 -24.34
N GLN A 290 19.14 -11.76 -25.15
CA GLN A 290 19.85 -13.03 -25.03
C GLN A 290 21.21 -12.86 -24.33
N ILE A 291 21.40 -13.59 -23.23
CA ILE A 291 22.73 -13.92 -22.71
C ILE A 291 22.81 -15.45 -22.63
N LEU A 292 23.04 -16.06 -23.78
CA LEU A 292 23.66 -17.37 -23.85
C LEU A 292 25.14 -17.17 -23.50
N LYS A 293 25.51 -17.44 -22.24
CA LYS A 293 26.93 -17.63 -21.89
C LYS A 293 27.29 -19.07 -22.15
N SER A 294 28.22 -19.23 -23.08
CA SER A 294 28.91 -20.46 -23.46
C SER A 294 29.54 -21.17 -22.26
N LEU A 295 29.25 -22.46 -22.16
CA LEU A 295 30.07 -23.42 -21.40
C LEU A 295 31.45 -23.50 -22.05
N LYS A 296 32.50 -23.33 -21.25
CA LYS A 296 33.88 -23.68 -21.61
C LYS A 296 34.25 -24.95 -20.85
N LEU A 297 34.66 -25.95 -21.63
CA LEU A 297 35.53 -27.11 -21.36
C LEU A 297 35.45 -27.75 -19.98
#